data_AF-A0A7S1EZV0-F1
#
_entry.id   AF-A0A7S1EZV0-F1
#
_cell.length_a   1.000
_cell.length_b   1.000
_cell.length_c   1.000
_cell.angle_alpha   90.00
_cell.angle_beta   90.00
_cell.angle_gamma   90.00
#
_symmetry.space_group_name_H-M   'P 1'
#
loop_
_entity.id
_entity.type
_entity.pdbx_description
1 polymer ?
#
loop_
_entity_poly.entity_id
_entity_poly.type
_entity_poly.pdbx_seq_one_letter_code
_entity_poly.pdbx_strand_id
1 'polypeptide(L)'
;PAELADNKYQQILMPTRRVIPLFLIQCGLFMLYVDNMNGNDVPSKSKANVQLFYWFVGVLIQMYAGDTQLGPPYNRTWWTKLMVDGEEWKTVLRKVLDRNNEKSLPSLSKTFYGIPTPPVWFDWLARMLMDFIVNALLRDVIKYTFPIMLCAEDPLDFVKDCTAVFFIVQLDDLQDEENDLKIDTLTALMKFRFFYESEDIINVPLTPDEKIALTTDEPEMVSRIQASPPHKLSFERFLSPPPPTA
;
A
#
# COMPACT_ATOMS: atom_id res chain seq x y z
N PRO A 1 0.10 -11.74 15.88
CA PRO A 1 -1.16 -11.50 15.15
C PRO A 1 -0.84 -11.54 13.66
N ALA A 2 -1.76 -12.01 12.81
CA ALA A 2 -1.53 -11.93 11.37
C ALA A 2 -1.48 -10.46 10.97
N GLU A 3 -0.40 -10.05 10.29
CA GLU A 3 -0.27 -8.70 9.75
C GLU A 3 -0.99 -8.67 8.40
N LEU A 4 -2.11 -7.94 8.36
CA LEU A 4 -2.90 -7.69 7.15
C LEU A 4 -2.33 -6.47 6.42
N ALA A 5 -2.58 -6.38 5.11
CA ALA A 5 -2.34 -5.14 4.39
C ALA A 5 -3.48 -4.16 4.69
N ASP A 6 -3.16 -3.00 5.23
CA ASP A 6 -4.15 -2.04 5.72
C ASP A 6 -4.47 -0.95 4.68
N ASN A 7 -3.59 -0.73 3.68
CA ASN A 7 -3.75 0.33 2.67
C ASN A 7 -3.28 -0.08 1.26
N LYS A 8 -3.65 0.72 0.25
CA LYS A 8 -3.31 0.48 -1.17
C LYS A 8 -1.81 0.47 -1.46
N TYR A 9 -0.98 1.11 -0.63
CA TYR A 9 0.47 1.09 -0.79
C TYR A 9 1.05 -0.28 -0.43
N GLN A 10 0.48 -0.93 0.59
CA GLN A 10 0.84 -2.27 1.04
C GLN A 10 0.32 -3.38 0.10
N GLN A 11 -0.62 -3.08 -0.79
CA GLN A 11 -1.03 -4.02 -1.85
C GLN A 11 0.04 -4.14 -2.95
N ILE A 12 1.02 -5.01 -2.73
CA ILE A 12 2.12 -5.30 -3.65
C ILE A 12 1.66 -5.92 -4.98
N LEU A 13 0.45 -6.51 -5.02
CA LEU A 13 -0.13 -7.07 -6.24
C LEU A 13 -0.74 -5.99 -7.15
N MET A 14 -1.12 -4.83 -6.59
CA MET A 14 -1.67 -3.73 -7.36
C MET A 14 -0.58 -3.16 -8.30
N PRO A 15 -0.85 -2.90 -9.59
CA PRO A 15 0.14 -2.27 -10.46
C PRO A 15 0.53 -0.87 -9.98
N THR A 16 1.83 -0.57 -9.94
CA THR A 16 2.40 0.71 -9.43
C THR A 16 1.80 1.94 -10.12
N ARG A 17 1.48 1.82 -11.40
CA ARG A 17 0.78 2.87 -12.19
C ARG A 17 -0.57 3.31 -11.62
N ARG A 18 -1.21 2.50 -10.76
CA ARG A 18 -2.46 2.86 -10.08
C ARG A 18 -2.20 3.59 -8.76
N VAL A 19 -1.10 3.24 -8.10
CA VAL A 19 -0.71 3.77 -6.80
C VAL A 19 -0.04 5.14 -6.92
N ILE A 20 0.72 5.39 -7.99
CA ILE A 20 1.38 6.69 -8.21
C ILE A 20 0.37 7.85 -8.33
N PRO A 21 -0.68 7.78 -9.19
CA PRO A 21 -1.68 8.85 -9.26
C PRO A 21 -2.38 9.09 -7.93
N LEU A 22 -2.67 8.02 -7.17
CA LEU A 22 -3.26 8.10 -5.84
C LEU A 22 -2.38 8.93 -4.89
N PHE A 23 -1.08 8.60 -4.81
CA PHE A 23 -0.10 9.33 -4.03
C PHE A 23 -0.01 10.82 -4.42
N LEU A 24 0.02 11.10 -5.72
CA LEU A 24 0.08 12.48 -6.23
C LEU A 24 -1.18 13.27 -5.89
N ILE A 25 -2.36 12.64 -5.96
CA ILE A 25 -3.62 13.27 -5.57
C ILE A 25 -3.61 13.59 -4.07
N GLN A 26 -3.21 12.63 -3.20
CA GLN A 26 -3.14 12.88 -1.76
C GLN A 26 -2.15 14.00 -1.41
N CYS A 27 -0.96 13.98 -2.02
CA CYS A 27 0.01 15.07 -1.84
C CYS A 27 -0.55 16.41 -2.34
N GLY A 28 -1.21 16.44 -3.50
CA GLY A 28 -1.81 17.64 -4.06
C GLY A 28 -2.90 18.22 -3.17
N LEU A 29 -3.81 17.38 -2.68
CA LEU A 29 -4.87 17.78 -1.75
C LEU A 29 -4.30 18.25 -0.40
N PHE A 30 -3.27 17.59 0.11
CA PHE A 30 -2.58 18.05 1.31
C PHE A 30 -1.89 19.41 1.11
N MET A 31 -1.27 19.64 -0.04
CA MET A 31 -0.67 20.95 -0.35
C MET A 31 -1.74 22.05 -0.41
N LEU A 32 -2.92 21.77 -0.98
CA LEU A 32 -4.06 22.69 -0.95
C LEU A 32 -4.57 22.95 0.47
N TYR A 33 -4.62 21.91 1.31
CA TYR A 33 -4.95 22.03 2.74
C TYR A 33 -3.96 22.95 3.47
N VAL A 34 -2.65 22.76 3.24
CA VAL A 34 -1.60 23.59 3.85
C VAL A 34 -1.66 25.03 3.35
N ASP A 35 -1.91 25.24 2.05
CA ASP A 35 -2.08 26.58 1.48
C ASP A 35 -3.29 27.30 2.07
N ASN A 36 -4.43 26.61 2.19
CA ASN A 36 -5.64 27.14 2.83
C ASN A 36 -5.37 27.58 4.27
N MET A 37 -4.63 26.77 5.06
CA MET A 37 -4.29 27.16 6.43
C MET A 37 -3.30 28.33 6.53
N ASN A 38 -2.41 28.49 5.54
CA ASN A 38 -1.34 29.49 5.59
C ASN A 38 -1.66 30.79 4.83
N GLY A 39 -2.75 30.83 4.06
CA GLY A 39 -3.18 31.99 3.27
C GLY A 39 -3.16 33.31 4.04
N ASN A 40 -2.80 34.40 3.35
CA ASN A 40 -2.65 35.71 4.00
C ASN A 40 -3.98 36.31 4.50
N ASP A 41 -5.08 35.92 3.87
CA ASP A 41 -6.41 36.49 4.13
C ASP A 41 -7.27 35.60 5.03
N VAL A 42 -6.69 34.59 5.69
CA VAL A 42 -7.47 33.60 6.43
C VAL A 42 -7.98 34.23 7.74
N PRO A 43 -9.32 34.23 7.99
CA PRO A 43 -9.93 34.73 9.20
C PRO A 43 -9.36 34.13 10.49
N SER A 44 -8.77 32.94 10.41
CA SER A 44 -8.12 32.19 11.49
C SER A 44 -6.95 32.93 12.15
N LYS A 45 -6.31 33.88 11.44
CA LYS A 45 -5.23 34.71 12.00
C LYS A 45 -5.75 35.83 12.91
N SER A 46 -7.04 36.18 12.79
CA SER A 46 -7.68 37.15 13.68
C SER A 46 -8.21 36.46 14.93
N LYS A 47 -7.68 36.86 16.09
CA LYS A 47 -8.13 36.34 17.40
C LYS A 47 -9.63 36.52 17.64
N ALA A 48 -10.26 37.49 16.99
CA ALA A 48 -11.68 37.78 17.14
C ALA A 48 -12.60 36.73 16.49
N ASN A 49 -12.08 35.96 15.53
CA ASN A 49 -12.86 35.00 14.75
C ASN A 49 -12.78 33.57 15.29
N VAL A 50 -12.07 33.36 16.41
CA VAL A 50 -11.90 32.03 17.00
C VAL A 50 -13.19 31.62 17.71
N GLN A 51 -13.92 30.69 17.10
CA GLN A 51 -15.11 30.09 17.66
C GLN A 51 -14.70 28.88 18.51
N LEU A 52 -14.51 29.10 19.83
CA LEU A 52 -14.10 28.04 20.77
C LEU A 52 -15.02 26.81 20.76
N PHE A 53 -16.30 26.98 20.46
CA PHE A 53 -17.25 25.88 20.31
C PHE A 53 -16.87 24.96 19.14
N TYR A 54 -16.53 25.52 17.97
CA TYR A 54 -16.11 24.73 16.81
C TYR A 54 -14.77 24.05 17.04
N TRP A 55 -13.84 24.73 17.72
CA TRP A 55 -12.60 24.11 18.16
C TRP A 55 -12.88 22.89 19.04
N PHE A 56 -13.73 23.02 20.05
CA PHE A 56 -14.08 21.93 20.96
C PHE A 56 -14.75 20.76 20.23
N VAL A 57 -15.70 21.03 19.32
CA VAL A 57 -16.32 19.99 18.49
C VAL A 57 -15.27 19.33 17.58
N GLY A 58 -14.37 20.11 16.99
CA GLY A 58 -13.25 19.60 16.19
C GLY A 58 -12.35 18.66 16.98
N VAL A 59 -12.04 18.97 18.24
CA VAL A 59 -11.28 18.08 19.15
C VAL A 59 -12.06 16.80 19.43
N LEU A 60 -13.37 16.88 19.70
CA LEU A 60 -14.20 15.68 19.93
C LEU A 60 -14.24 14.78 18.68
N ILE A 61 -14.39 15.39 17.49
CA ILE A 61 -14.31 14.68 16.22
C ILE A 61 -12.94 14.04 16.09
N GLN A 62 -11.85 14.77 16.30
CA GLN A 62 -10.49 14.22 16.22
C GLN A 62 -10.26 13.07 17.21
N MET A 63 -10.77 13.15 18.43
CA MET A 63 -10.63 12.07 19.42
C MET A 63 -11.32 10.77 18.97
N TYR A 64 -12.50 10.88 18.35
CA TYR A 64 -13.25 9.71 17.89
C TYR A 64 -12.76 9.22 16.52
N ALA A 65 -12.68 10.13 15.56
CA ALA A 65 -12.28 9.88 14.17
C ALA A 65 -10.79 9.55 14.05
N GLY A 66 -9.97 10.04 14.99
CA GLY A 66 -8.51 9.91 14.97
C GLY A 66 -8.00 8.47 14.93
N ASP A 67 -8.80 7.54 15.44
CA ASP A 67 -8.47 6.12 15.52
C ASP A 67 -9.37 5.25 14.62
N THR A 68 -10.55 5.74 14.24
CA THR A 68 -11.55 4.97 13.48
C THR A 68 -11.75 5.41 12.04
N GLN A 69 -11.46 6.67 11.71
CA GLN A 69 -11.80 7.28 10.42
C GLN A 69 -10.58 7.88 9.71
N LEU A 70 -9.46 8.17 10.38
CA LEU A 70 -8.28 8.74 9.70
C LEU A 70 -7.45 7.70 8.92
N GLY A 71 -8.00 6.53 8.63
CA GLY A 71 -7.25 5.41 8.09
C GLY A 71 -6.22 4.83 9.09
N PRO A 72 -5.61 3.69 8.74
CA PRO A 72 -4.59 3.04 9.53
C PRO A 72 -3.28 3.85 9.52
N PRO A 73 -2.53 3.91 10.65
CA PRO A 73 -1.22 4.56 10.68
C PRO A 73 -0.19 3.74 9.90
N TYR A 74 0.91 4.40 9.48
CA TYR A 74 2.04 3.70 8.86
C TYR A 74 2.54 2.51 9.71
N ASN A 75 2.47 1.31 9.12
CA ASN A 75 2.86 0.08 9.79
C ASN A 75 4.30 -0.31 9.42
N ARG A 76 5.25 0.14 10.23
CA ARG A 76 6.68 -0.18 10.03
C ARG A 76 6.95 -1.69 10.13
N THR A 77 6.28 -2.40 11.04
CA THR A 77 6.56 -3.83 11.26
C THR A 77 6.20 -4.64 10.03
N TRP A 78 5.06 -4.33 9.40
CA TRP A 78 4.63 -4.92 8.13
C TRP A 78 5.68 -4.78 7.03
N TRP A 79 6.19 -3.56 6.80
CA TRP A 79 7.24 -3.32 5.79
C TRP A 79 8.56 -4.00 6.13
N THR A 80 8.94 -4.01 7.41
CA THR A 80 10.14 -4.75 7.82
C THR A 80 9.97 -6.24 7.63
N LYS A 81 8.79 -6.81 7.91
CA LYS A 81 8.51 -8.23 7.71
C LYS A 81 8.61 -8.57 6.22
N LEU A 82 7.98 -7.79 5.34
CA LEU A 82 8.07 -7.95 3.89
C LEU A 82 9.53 -7.91 3.37
N MET A 83 10.36 -7.02 3.91
CA MET A 83 11.74 -6.83 3.43
C MET A 83 12.80 -7.70 4.13
N VAL A 84 12.61 -8.06 5.39
CA VAL A 84 13.59 -8.78 6.23
C VAL A 84 13.38 -10.29 6.18
N ASP A 85 12.14 -10.78 6.33
CA ASP A 85 11.84 -12.21 6.20
C ASP A 85 12.08 -12.71 4.76
N GLY A 86 12.21 -11.77 3.84
CA GLY A 86 12.75 -11.99 2.52
C GLY A 86 14.26 -12.28 2.46
N GLU A 87 14.97 -12.80 3.48
CA GLU A 87 16.34 -13.32 3.28
C GLU A 87 16.38 -14.40 2.18
N GLU A 88 15.36 -15.26 2.15
CA GLU A 88 15.13 -16.16 1.01
C GLU A 88 14.91 -15.37 -0.29
N TRP A 89 14.17 -14.26 -0.22
CA TRP A 89 13.92 -13.39 -1.36
C TRP A 89 15.16 -12.65 -1.85
N LYS A 90 16.03 -12.17 -0.97
CA LYS A 90 17.34 -11.62 -1.31
C LYS A 90 18.18 -12.68 -1.98
N THR A 91 18.06 -13.94 -1.58
CA THR A 91 18.78 -15.04 -2.20
C THR A 91 18.21 -15.39 -3.58
N VAL A 92 16.88 -15.37 -3.75
CA VAL A 92 16.21 -15.53 -5.05
C VAL A 92 16.54 -14.36 -5.97
N LEU A 93 16.39 -13.12 -5.49
CA LEU A 93 16.77 -11.89 -6.20
C LEU A 93 18.24 -11.89 -6.54
N ARG A 94 19.13 -12.27 -5.63
CA ARG A 94 20.58 -12.37 -5.90
C ARG A 94 20.85 -13.46 -6.91
N LYS A 95 20.21 -14.64 -6.84
CA LYS A 95 20.36 -15.68 -7.85
C LYS A 95 19.85 -15.24 -9.22
N VAL A 96 18.73 -14.52 -9.27
CA VAL A 96 18.21 -13.90 -10.49
C VAL A 96 19.21 -12.86 -10.98
N LEU A 97 19.62 -11.91 -10.14
CA LEU A 97 20.52 -10.80 -10.48
C LEU A 97 21.96 -11.26 -10.83
N ASP A 98 22.48 -12.29 -10.19
CA ASP A 98 23.81 -12.86 -10.47
C ASP A 98 23.80 -13.67 -11.77
N ARG A 99 22.66 -14.27 -12.14
CA ARG A 99 22.47 -14.89 -13.47
C ARG A 99 22.59 -13.87 -14.61
N ASN A 100 22.53 -12.57 -14.30
CA ASN A 100 22.66 -11.49 -15.25
C ASN A 100 24.12 -11.18 -15.66
N ASN A 101 25.12 -11.77 -15.00
CA ASN A 101 26.50 -11.75 -15.50
C ASN A 101 26.69 -12.67 -16.73
N GLU A 102 25.68 -13.46 -17.08
CA GLU A 102 25.65 -14.35 -18.24
C GLU A 102 24.48 -14.00 -19.16
N LYS A 103 24.43 -12.77 -19.70
CA LYS A 103 23.66 -12.27 -20.88
C LYS A 103 22.21 -12.75 -21.15
N SER A 104 21.54 -13.47 -20.26
CA SER A 104 20.21 -14.03 -20.47
C SER A 104 19.51 -14.27 -19.13
N LEU A 105 19.27 -13.21 -18.37
CA LEU A 105 18.06 -13.26 -17.56
C LEU A 105 16.85 -13.24 -18.49
N PRO A 106 15.80 -14.04 -18.24
CA PRO A 106 14.47 -13.71 -18.69
C PRO A 106 14.15 -12.39 -18.01
N SER A 107 14.53 -11.31 -18.66
CA SER A 107 14.04 -10.01 -18.31
C SER A 107 12.53 -10.18 -18.27
N LEU A 108 11.90 -9.71 -17.20
CA LEU A 108 10.46 -9.40 -17.17
C LEU A 108 10.21 -8.20 -18.12
N SER A 109 10.82 -8.28 -19.32
CA SER A 109 10.94 -7.39 -20.45
C SER A 109 9.62 -7.48 -21.18
N LYS A 110 8.60 -6.95 -20.53
CA LYS A 110 7.78 -6.02 -21.28
C LYS A 110 8.49 -4.69 -21.15
N THR A 111 9.37 -4.41 -22.10
CA THR A 111 9.93 -3.07 -22.30
C THR A 111 8.74 -2.12 -22.39
N PHE A 112 8.51 -1.34 -21.33
CA PHE A 112 7.42 -0.39 -21.33
C PHE A 112 7.94 0.85 -22.05
N TYR A 113 7.49 1.07 -23.29
CA TYR A 113 7.94 2.18 -24.13
C TYR A 113 9.48 2.28 -24.28
N GLY A 114 10.19 1.14 -24.29
CA GLY A 114 11.66 1.14 -24.41
C GLY A 114 12.42 1.40 -23.11
N ILE A 115 11.73 1.64 -21.99
CA ILE A 115 12.36 1.85 -20.68
C ILE A 115 12.47 0.50 -19.96
N PRO A 116 13.67 0.14 -19.44
CA PRO A 116 13.82 -1.04 -18.60
C PRO A 116 12.99 -0.91 -17.33
N THR A 117 12.20 -1.94 -17.01
CA THR A 117 11.43 -1.98 -15.78
C THR A 117 12.39 -1.95 -14.58
N PRO A 118 12.14 -1.09 -13.58
CA PRO A 118 12.99 -1.03 -12.40
C PRO A 118 12.93 -2.37 -11.65
N PRO A 119 13.99 -2.71 -10.89
CA PRO A 119 13.98 -3.88 -10.02
C PRO A 119 12.78 -3.85 -9.05
N VAL A 120 12.24 -5.02 -8.74
CA VAL A 120 11.05 -5.19 -7.87
C VAL A 120 11.24 -4.54 -6.50
N TRP A 121 12.44 -4.66 -5.92
CA TRP A 121 12.74 -4.05 -4.62
C TRP A 121 12.63 -2.52 -4.65
N PHE A 122 12.88 -1.88 -5.80
CA PHE A 122 12.73 -0.44 -5.96
C PHE A 122 11.25 -0.04 -5.91
N ASP A 123 10.38 -0.85 -6.51
CA ASP A 123 8.93 -0.64 -6.41
C ASP A 123 8.44 -0.72 -4.95
N TRP A 124 8.90 -1.72 -4.20
CA TRP A 124 8.53 -1.86 -2.79
C TRP A 124 9.06 -0.72 -1.93
N LEU A 125 10.32 -0.30 -2.15
CA LEU A 125 10.90 0.84 -1.45
C LEU A 125 10.13 2.12 -1.74
N ALA A 126 9.75 2.36 -2.99
CA ALA A 126 8.95 3.50 -3.38
C ALA A 126 7.57 3.47 -2.70
N ARG A 127 6.92 2.31 -2.64
CA ARG A 127 5.63 2.15 -1.95
C ARG A 127 5.72 2.37 -0.44
N MET A 128 6.75 1.83 0.19
CA MET A 128 7.01 2.08 1.61
C MET A 128 7.19 3.58 1.88
N LEU A 129 7.92 4.28 1.00
CA LEU A 129 8.12 5.72 1.14
C LEU A 129 6.81 6.49 0.95
N MET A 130 5.98 6.11 -0.02
CA MET A 130 4.66 6.71 -0.22
C MET A 130 3.75 6.49 1.01
N ASP A 131 3.69 5.25 1.52
CA ASP A 131 2.94 4.90 2.75
C ASP A 131 3.43 5.71 3.95
N PHE A 132 4.75 5.81 4.13
CA PHE A 132 5.35 6.61 5.21
C PHE A 132 4.99 8.10 5.08
N ILE A 133 5.10 8.68 3.89
CA ILE A 133 4.78 10.10 3.68
C ILE A 133 3.30 10.34 3.98
N VAL A 134 2.40 9.57 3.39
CA VAL A 134 0.95 9.79 3.53
C VAL A 134 0.45 9.42 4.92
N ASN A 135 0.69 8.20 5.38
CA ASN A 135 0.07 7.63 6.58
C ASN A 135 0.86 7.86 7.87
N ALA A 136 2.12 8.30 7.80
CA ALA A 136 2.83 8.82 8.97
C ALA A 136 2.82 10.35 8.98
N LEU A 137 3.38 10.99 7.93
CA LEU A 137 3.61 12.44 7.99
C LEU A 137 2.34 13.25 7.72
N LEU A 138 1.68 13.06 6.57
CA LEU A 138 0.57 13.93 6.16
C LEU A 138 -0.65 13.72 7.05
N ARG A 139 -0.97 12.45 7.35
CA ARG A 139 -2.03 12.05 8.26
C ARG A 139 -1.86 12.66 9.66
N ASP A 140 -0.66 12.60 10.24
CA ASP A 140 -0.44 13.15 11.59
C ASP A 140 -0.51 14.69 11.58
N VAL A 141 0.03 15.35 10.54
CA VAL A 141 -0.13 16.81 10.40
C VAL A 141 -1.61 17.17 10.38
N ILE A 142 -2.40 16.56 9.48
CA ILE A 142 -3.85 16.76 9.42
C ILE A 142 -4.50 16.48 10.78
N LYS A 143 -4.20 15.33 11.40
CA LYS A 143 -4.78 14.93 12.70
C LYS A 143 -4.60 16.04 13.73
N TYR A 144 -3.39 16.59 13.86
CA TYR A 144 -3.10 17.59 14.88
C TYR A 144 -3.53 19.02 14.50
N THR A 145 -3.59 19.36 13.22
CA THR A 145 -4.00 20.70 12.78
C THR A 145 -5.49 20.84 12.50
N PHE A 146 -6.23 19.73 12.43
CA PHE A 146 -7.64 19.69 12.08
C PHE A 146 -8.55 20.57 12.97
N PRO A 147 -8.52 20.49 14.32
CA PRO A 147 -9.38 21.36 15.14
C PRO A 147 -9.02 22.84 15.05
N ILE A 148 -7.75 23.14 14.76
CA ILE A 148 -7.26 24.52 14.61
C ILE A 148 -7.83 25.12 13.33
N MET A 149 -7.87 24.35 12.25
CA MET A 149 -8.49 24.78 11.00
C MET A 149 -9.98 25.10 11.20
N LEU A 150 -10.71 24.18 11.85
CA LEU A 150 -12.17 24.29 11.98
C LEU A 150 -12.66 25.44 12.87
N CYS A 151 -11.81 26.00 13.74
CA CYS A 151 -12.27 26.98 14.73
C CYS A 151 -12.58 28.36 14.15
N ALA A 152 -12.18 28.63 12.91
CA ALA A 152 -12.31 29.94 12.26
C ALA A 152 -13.30 29.94 11.08
N GLU A 153 -13.90 28.80 10.78
CA GLU A 153 -14.77 28.61 9.62
C GLU A 153 -16.23 28.94 9.91
N ASP A 154 -16.97 29.25 8.85
CA ASP A 154 -18.41 29.39 8.91
C ASP A 154 -19.09 28.00 9.08
N PRO A 155 -20.27 27.91 9.72
CA PRO A 155 -20.90 26.62 10.06
C PRO A 155 -21.12 25.67 8.87
N LEU A 156 -21.36 26.20 7.68
CA LEU A 156 -21.54 25.37 6.48
C LEU A 156 -20.20 24.85 5.95
N ASP A 157 -19.16 25.68 6.00
CA ASP A 157 -17.83 25.33 5.52
C ASP A 157 -17.13 24.39 6.51
N PHE A 158 -17.41 24.51 7.82
CA PHE A 158 -17.03 23.53 8.84
C PHE A 158 -17.34 22.08 8.43
N VAL A 159 -18.58 21.80 7.98
CA VAL A 159 -18.99 20.43 7.61
C VAL A 159 -18.32 19.98 6.31
N LYS A 160 -18.17 20.90 5.34
CA LYS A 160 -17.49 20.60 4.08
C LYS A 160 -16.02 20.24 4.32
N ASP A 161 -15.35 21.02 5.15
CA ASP A 161 -13.94 20.84 5.48
C ASP A 161 -13.70 19.57 6.28
N CYS A 162 -14.60 19.22 7.21
CA CYS A 162 -14.58 17.92 7.88
C CYS A 162 -14.63 16.77 6.86
N THR A 163 -15.54 16.85 5.90
CA THR A 163 -15.73 15.80 4.88
C THR A 163 -14.53 15.74 3.94
N ALA A 164 -14.01 16.89 3.52
CA ALA A 164 -12.82 16.98 2.67
C ALA A 164 -11.59 16.38 3.35
N VAL A 165 -11.37 16.68 4.64
CA VAL A 165 -10.26 16.13 5.40
C VAL A 165 -10.34 14.61 5.50
N PHE A 166 -11.52 14.05 5.81
CA PHE A 166 -11.69 12.59 5.83
C PHE A 166 -11.48 11.96 4.47
N PHE A 167 -11.94 12.60 3.40
CA PHE A 167 -11.69 12.13 2.04
C PHE A 167 -10.19 12.08 1.68
N ILE A 168 -9.40 13.06 2.13
CA ILE A 168 -7.94 13.10 1.87
C ILE A 168 -7.23 11.92 2.52
N VAL A 169 -7.51 11.68 3.80
CA VAL A 169 -6.82 10.64 4.59
C VAL A 169 -7.30 9.22 4.30
N GLN A 170 -8.54 9.05 3.83
CA GLN A 170 -9.10 7.73 3.49
C GLN A 170 -8.89 7.34 2.01
N LEU A 171 -8.24 8.19 1.20
CA LEU A 171 -8.18 7.94 -0.24
C LEU A 171 -7.43 6.64 -0.59
N ASP A 172 -6.42 6.30 0.20
CA ASP A 172 -5.63 5.08 0.07
C ASP A 172 -6.13 3.90 0.91
N ASP A 173 -7.22 4.09 1.66
CA ASP A 173 -7.85 2.99 2.39
C ASP A 173 -8.33 1.92 1.39
N LEU A 174 -8.15 0.68 1.83
CA LEU A 174 -8.68 -0.50 1.17
C LEU A 174 -10.15 -0.66 1.50
N GLN A 175 -10.92 -1.09 0.50
CA GLN A 175 -12.33 -1.41 0.68
C GLN A 175 -12.46 -2.75 1.41
N ASP A 176 -13.58 -2.98 2.11
CA ASP A 176 -13.78 -4.14 3.00
C ASP A 176 -13.44 -5.50 2.35
N GLU A 177 -13.67 -5.68 1.05
CA GLU A 177 -13.36 -6.92 0.33
C GLU A 177 -11.86 -7.13 0.04
N GLU A 178 -11.06 -6.07 0.14
CA GLU A 178 -9.63 -6.05 -0.19
C GLU A 178 -8.72 -6.06 1.06
N ASN A 179 -9.30 -5.92 2.26
CA ASN A 179 -8.62 -5.76 3.55
C ASN A 179 -8.07 -7.05 4.17
N ASP A 180 -8.45 -8.22 3.65
CA ASP A 180 -8.23 -9.49 4.37
C ASP A 180 -6.98 -10.27 3.90
N LEU A 181 -6.15 -9.68 3.04
CA LEU A 181 -4.96 -10.36 2.55
C LEU A 181 -3.82 -10.29 3.55
N LYS A 182 -3.52 -11.44 4.17
CA LYS A 182 -2.32 -11.64 4.99
C LYS A 182 -1.07 -11.43 4.16
N ILE A 183 -0.03 -10.88 4.78
CA ILE A 183 1.29 -10.68 4.16
C ILE A 183 1.87 -11.95 3.54
N ASP A 184 1.64 -13.12 4.16
CA ASP A 184 2.14 -14.40 3.65
C ASP A 184 1.42 -14.79 2.35
N THR A 185 0.10 -14.57 2.28
CA THR A 185 -0.70 -14.76 1.05
C THR A 185 -0.24 -13.80 -0.06
N LEU A 186 -0.03 -12.53 0.26
CA LEU A 186 0.46 -11.53 -0.70
C LEU A 186 1.83 -11.91 -1.27
N THR A 187 2.74 -12.34 -0.39
CA THR A 187 4.09 -12.77 -0.78
C THR A 187 4.03 -14.03 -1.64
N ALA A 188 3.21 -15.02 -1.27
CA ALA A 188 3.03 -16.25 -2.04
C ALA A 188 2.42 -16.00 -3.43
N LEU A 189 1.40 -15.14 -3.52
CA LEU A 189 0.78 -14.74 -4.79
C LEU A 189 1.75 -13.97 -5.69
N MET A 190 2.59 -13.14 -5.09
CA MET A 190 3.63 -12.43 -5.81
C MET A 190 4.72 -13.39 -6.31
N LYS A 191 5.15 -14.35 -5.49
CA LYS A 191 6.05 -15.45 -5.90
C LYS A 191 5.48 -16.23 -7.07
N PHE A 192 4.19 -16.57 -6.99
CA PHE A 192 3.47 -17.23 -8.09
C PHE A 192 3.44 -16.37 -9.34
N ARG A 193 3.18 -15.07 -9.22
CA ARG A 193 3.20 -14.14 -10.36
C ARG A 193 4.56 -14.12 -11.04
N PHE A 194 5.66 -14.07 -10.29
CA PHE A 194 7.00 -14.16 -10.86
C PHE A 194 7.23 -15.48 -11.58
N PHE A 195 6.82 -16.60 -10.96
CA PHE A 195 6.91 -17.93 -11.56
C PHE A 195 6.11 -18.03 -12.86
N TYR A 196 4.91 -17.45 -12.90
CA TYR A 196 4.03 -17.46 -14.06
C TYR A 196 4.53 -16.55 -15.19
N GLU A 197 5.09 -15.40 -14.84
CA GLU A 197 5.65 -14.43 -15.80
C GLU A 197 7.05 -14.84 -16.30
N SER A 198 7.80 -15.66 -15.56
CA SER A 198 9.10 -16.18 -16.01
C SER A 198 8.91 -17.32 -17.00
N GLU A 199 9.46 -17.18 -18.21
CA GLU A 199 9.50 -18.27 -19.21
C GLU A 199 10.37 -19.45 -18.73
N ASP A 200 11.33 -19.18 -17.85
CA ASP A 200 12.17 -20.19 -17.20
C ASP A 200 11.46 -20.79 -15.98
N ILE A 201 11.60 -22.11 -15.79
CA ILE A 201 11.13 -22.81 -14.58
C ILE A 201 12.07 -22.42 -13.41
N ILE A 202 11.87 -21.22 -12.87
CA ILE A 202 12.55 -20.80 -11.65
C ILE A 202 11.83 -21.46 -10.48
N ASN A 203 12.52 -22.36 -9.79
CA ASN A 203 11.99 -22.93 -8.56
C ASN A 203 12.04 -21.86 -7.45
N VAL A 204 10.90 -21.23 -7.19
CA VAL A 204 10.75 -20.23 -6.15
C VAL A 204 10.28 -20.94 -4.87
N PRO A 205 11.12 -21.01 -3.82
CA PRO A 205 10.73 -21.69 -2.60
C PRO A 205 9.56 -20.96 -1.93
N LEU A 206 8.54 -21.75 -1.57
CA LEU A 206 7.46 -21.33 -0.69
C LEU A 206 7.75 -21.79 0.73
N THR A 207 7.59 -20.89 1.69
CA THR A 207 7.63 -21.24 3.11
C THR A 207 6.43 -22.11 3.49
N PRO A 208 6.49 -22.88 4.59
CA PRO A 208 5.33 -23.64 5.05
C PRO A 208 4.09 -22.77 5.28
N ASP A 209 4.27 -21.58 5.85
CA ASP A 209 3.18 -20.65 6.14
C ASP A 209 2.55 -20.09 4.85
N GLU A 210 3.34 -19.78 3.83
CA GLU A 210 2.85 -19.36 2.51
C GLU A 210 2.03 -20.47 1.83
N LYS A 211 2.47 -21.74 1.93
CA LYS A 211 1.70 -22.88 1.39
C LYS A 211 0.38 -23.06 2.12
N ILE A 212 0.39 -22.94 3.45
CA ILE A 212 -0.82 -23.01 4.27
C ILE A 212 -1.76 -21.85 3.90
N ALA A 213 -1.24 -20.64 3.75
CA ALA A 213 -2.01 -19.46 3.39
C ALA A 213 -2.68 -19.58 2.00
N LEU A 214 -2.00 -20.18 1.02
CA LEU A 214 -2.57 -20.44 -0.31
C LEU A 214 -3.63 -21.56 -0.36
N THR A 215 -3.69 -22.41 0.66
CA THR A 215 -4.57 -23.59 0.70
C THR A 215 -5.72 -23.48 1.69
N THR A 216 -5.55 -22.72 2.76
CA THR A 216 -6.50 -22.64 3.89
C THR A 216 -7.41 -21.43 3.77
N ASP A 217 -6.84 -20.29 3.41
CA ASP A 217 -7.62 -19.13 3.04
C ASP A 217 -7.91 -19.33 1.53
N GLU A 218 -9.17 -19.34 1.10
CA GLU A 218 -9.52 -19.17 -0.32
C GLU A 218 -9.76 -17.67 -0.56
N PRO A 219 -8.71 -16.83 -0.75
CA PRO A 219 -8.96 -15.50 -1.26
C PRO A 219 -9.68 -15.65 -2.60
N GLU A 220 -10.65 -14.76 -2.84
CA GLU A 220 -11.31 -14.65 -4.14
C GLU A 220 -10.30 -14.57 -5.30
N MET A 221 -9.11 -14.05 -5.03
CA MET A 221 -8.01 -14.01 -5.98
C MET A 221 -7.47 -15.41 -6.35
N VAL A 222 -7.33 -16.32 -5.39
CA VAL A 222 -6.91 -17.71 -5.64
C VAL A 222 -7.97 -18.45 -6.42
N SER A 223 -9.25 -18.25 -6.09
CA SER A 223 -10.36 -18.86 -6.85
C SER A 223 -10.41 -18.33 -8.29
N ARG A 224 -10.17 -17.04 -8.52
CA ARG A 224 -10.03 -16.44 -9.85
C ARG A 224 -8.85 -17.03 -10.64
N ILE A 225 -7.70 -17.25 -9.99
CA ILE A 225 -6.54 -17.93 -10.59
C ILE A 225 -6.91 -19.36 -10.99
N GLN A 226 -7.56 -20.11 -10.11
CA GLN A 226 -7.97 -21.49 -10.37
C GLN A 226 -9.10 -21.62 -11.41
N ALA A 227 -9.94 -20.60 -11.56
CA ALA A 227 -11.01 -20.57 -12.55
C ALA A 227 -10.49 -20.51 -14.01
N SER A 228 -9.26 -20.03 -14.21
CA SER A 228 -8.62 -20.00 -15.53
C SER A 228 -7.76 -21.26 -15.76
N PRO A 229 -8.11 -22.15 -16.72
CA PRO A 229 -7.40 -23.43 -16.93
C PRO A 229 -5.87 -23.34 -17.07
N PRO A 230 -5.29 -22.41 -17.86
CA PRO A 230 -3.82 -22.32 -17.97
C PRO A 230 -3.16 -21.84 -16.67
N HIS A 231 -3.83 -20.98 -15.91
CA HIS A 231 -3.32 -20.49 -14.63
C HIS A 231 -3.41 -21.58 -13.57
N LYS A 232 -4.50 -22.35 -13.54
CA LYS A 232 -4.68 -23.47 -12.63
C LYS A 232 -3.56 -24.50 -12.72
N LEU A 233 -3.22 -24.97 -13.93
CA LEU A 233 -2.13 -25.94 -14.12
C LEU A 233 -0.78 -25.37 -13.67
N SER A 234 -0.53 -24.09 -13.94
CA SER A 234 0.70 -23.43 -13.51
C SER A 234 0.75 -23.27 -11.99
N PHE A 235 -0.38 -23.00 -11.36
CA PHE A 235 -0.53 -22.88 -9.91
C PHE A 235 -0.35 -24.24 -9.20
N GLU A 236 -0.95 -25.31 -9.71
CA GLU A 236 -0.75 -26.67 -9.20
C GLU A 236 0.73 -27.11 -9.32
N ARG A 237 1.39 -26.76 -10.43
CA ARG A 237 2.82 -26.99 -10.63
C ARG A 237 3.67 -26.19 -9.65
N PHE A 238 3.30 -24.95 -9.37
CA PHE A 238 3.97 -24.08 -8.40
C PHE A 238 3.88 -24.61 -6.96
N LEU A 239 2.75 -25.22 -6.60
CA LEU A 239 2.56 -25.85 -5.29
C LEU A 239 3.24 -27.22 -5.15
N SER A 240 3.51 -27.90 -6.27
CA SER A 240 4.11 -29.23 -6.28
C SER A 240 5.58 -29.20 -5.85
N PRO A 241 6.07 -30.22 -5.12
CA PRO A 241 7.49 -30.32 -4.79
C PRO A 241 8.33 -30.43 -6.07
N PRO A 242 9.57 -29.90 -6.08
CA PRO A 242 10.44 -30.02 -7.23
C PRO A 242 10.72 -31.50 -7.54
N PRO A 243 10.81 -31.88 -8.83
CA PRO A 243 11.20 -33.23 -9.21
C PRO A 243 12.58 -33.56 -8.62
N PRO A 244 12.81 -34.82 -8.19
CA PRO A 244 14.11 -35.24 -7.68
C PRO A 244 15.19 -34.95 -8.73
N THR A 245 16.30 -34.36 -8.29
CA THR A 245 17.48 -34.17 -9.15
C THR A 245 18.07 -35.55 -9.45
N ALA A 246 18.03 -35.93 -10.73
CA ALA A 246 18.62 -37.17 -11.23
C ALA A 246 20.16 -37.10 -11.24
#